data_AF-A0A970PN45-F1
#
_entry.id   AF-A0A970PN45-F1
#
_cell.length_a   1.000
_cell.length_b   1.000
_cell.length_c   1.000
_cell.angle_alpha   90.00
_cell.angle_beta   90.00
_cell.angle_gamma   90.00
#
_symmetry.space_group_name_H-M   'P 1'
#
loop_
_entity.id
_entity.type
_entity.pdbx_description
1 polymer ?
#
loop_
_entity_poly.entity_id
_entity_poly.type
_entity_poly.pdbx_seq_one_letter_code
_entity_poly.pdbx_strand_id
1 'polypeptide(L)'
;RLEKVQSKAVKEYFRAKADFINAFTYLRMREMDLKGMPLSGLLVPGGKLNPRDWKKVSENPDRLLHLFRRFGESVQIALAHALADRKALPALERAADDYLLGLFRPYRNEPFAIEVLPGHLLALEREAAAVRLILAGKRSRFDPSLIRERLREAYVR
;
A
#
# COMPACT_ATOMS: atom_id res chain seq x y z
N ARG A 1 7.86 6.89 -16.99
CA ARG A 1 7.42 8.20 -17.55
C ARG A 1 5.98 8.47 -17.13
N LEU A 2 5.77 9.19 -16.02
CA LEU A 2 4.44 9.65 -15.56
C LEU A 2 4.13 11.09 -15.99
N GLU A 3 5.10 11.80 -16.57
CA GLU A 3 4.99 13.23 -16.88
C GLU A 3 3.87 13.54 -17.88
N LYS A 4 3.65 12.66 -18.86
CA LYS A 4 2.63 12.79 -19.90
C LYS A 4 1.21 12.44 -19.45
N VAL A 5 1.02 11.91 -18.23
CA VAL A 5 -0.29 11.50 -17.72
C VAL A 5 -1.06 12.74 -17.25
N GLN A 6 -2.25 13.01 -17.79
CA GLN A 6 -3.05 14.18 -17.39
C GLN A 6 -3.75 13.98 -16.03
N SER A 7 -4.16 12.74 -15.74
CA SER A 7 -4.88 12.40 -14.51
C SER A 7 -4.03 12.61 -13.25
N LYS A 8 -4.53 13.46 -12.35
CA LYS A 8 -3.94 13.69 -11.03
C LYS A 8 -4.04 12.44 -10.16
N ALA A 9 -5.17 11.72 -10.21
CA ALA A 9 -5.40 10.51 -9.43
C ALA A 9 -4.40 9.40 -9.82
N VAL A 10 -4.20 9.17 -11.13
CA VAL A 10 -3.23 8.17 -11.61
C VAL A 10 -1.80 8.55 -11.22
N LYS A 11 -1.42 9.83 -11.35
CA LYS A 11 -0.11 10.32 -10.89
C LYS A 11 0.09 10.10 -9.40
N GLU A 12 -0.91 10.41 -8.58
CA GLU A 12 -0.82 10.19 -7.13
C GLU A 12 -0.79 8.69 -6.81
N TYR A 13 -1.56 7.85 -7.50
CA TYR A 13 -1.56 6.40 -7.30
C TYR A 13 -0.16 5.82 -7.44
N PHE A 14 0.54 6.09 -8.54
CA PHE A 14 1.88 5.52 -8.74
C PHE A 14 2.92 6.10 -7.77
N ARG A 15 2.82 7.39 -7.43
CA ARG A 15 3.70 8.03 -6.44
C ARG A 15 3.51 7.44 -5.05
N ALA A 16 2.26 7.35 -4.60
CA ALA A 16 1.90 6.75 -3.32
C ALA A 16 2.29 5.27 -3.28
N LYS A 17 2.01 4.52 -4.35
CA LYS A 17 2.38 3.10 -4.46
C LYS A 17 3.88 2.89 -4.33
N ALA A 18 4.69 3.72 -4.97
CA ALA A 18 6.14 3.67 -4.81
C ALA A 18 6.58 3.98 -3.37
N ASP A 19 6.03 5.03 -2.74
CA ASP A 19 6.30 5.35 -1.34
C ASP A 19 5.91 4.18 -0.40
N PHE A 20 4.75 3.55 -0.61
CA PHE A 20 4.29 2.38 0.16
C PHE A 20 5.19 1.16 -0.03
N ILE A 21 5.54 0.80 -1.27
CA ILE A 21 6.44 -0.32 -1.55
C ILE A 21 7.78 -0.10 -0.83
N ASN A 22 8.33 1.11 -0.90
CA ASN A 22 9.56 1.46 -0.20
C ASN A 22 9.41 1.35 1.32
N ALA A 23 8.28 1.74 1.91
CA ALA A 23 8.01 1.55 3.34
C ALA A 23 7.95 0.07 3.71
N PHE A 24 7.26 -0.77 2.93
CA PHE A 24 7.22 -2.22 3.17
C PHE A 24 8.60 -2.85 3.06
N THR A 25 9.37 -2.46 2.05
CA THR A 25 10.75 -2.91 1.86
C THR A 25 11.62 -2.52 3.05
N TYR A 26 11.52 -1.28 3.52
CA TYR A 26 12.23 -0.80 4.70
C TYR A 26 11.85 -1.59 5.97
N LEU A 27 10.55 -1.74 6.24
CA LEU A 27 10.06 -2.48 7.42
C LEU A 27 10.48 -3.95 7.38
N ARG A 28 10.46 -4.60 6.22
CA ARG A 28 10.97 -5.97 6.06
C ARG A 28 12.48 -6.05 6.22
N MET A 29 13.24 -5.08 5.70
CA MET A 29 14.69 -5.04 5.79
C MET A 29 15.18 -4.94 7.24
N ARG A 30 14.49 -4.15 8.08
CA ARG A 30 14.82 -4.03 9.51
C ARG A 30 14.78 -5.37 10.26
N GLU A 31 13.98 -6.32 9.78
CA GLU A 31 13.74 -7.61 10.42
C GLU A 31 14.67 -8.72 9.91
N MET A 32 15.12 -8.63 8.66
CA MET A 32 15.81 -9.73 7.98
C MET A 32 17.33 -9.76 8.22
N ASP A 33 17.87 -8.93 9.13
CA ASP A 33 19.31 -8.77 9.40
C ASP A 33 20.12 -8.78 8.09
N LEU A 34 19.67 -7.98 7.10
CA LEU A 34 20.30 -7.84 5.79
C LEU A 34 21.62 -7.07 5.93
N LYS A 35 22.57 -7.66 6.66
CA LYS A 35 23.91 -7.12 6.93
C LYS A 35 24.58 -6.78 5.61
N GLY A 36 24.80 -5.49 5.38
CA GLY A 36 25.60 -4.97 4.28
C GLY A 36 24.81 -4.56 3.02
N MET A 37 23.50 -4.77 2.94
CA MET A 37 22.72 -4.28 1.79
C MET A 37 22.23 -2.85 2.04
N PRO A 38 22.63 -1.86 1.23
CA PRO A 38 22.17 -0.49 1.43
C PRO A 38 20.70 -0.36 1.01
N LEU A 39 19.87 0.23 1.88
CA LEU A 39 18.45 0.50 1.59
C LEU A 39 18.26 1.17 0.23
N SER A 40 19.15 2.08 -0.15
CA SER A 40 19.11 2.80 -1.43
C SER A 40 19.08 1.89 -2.67
N GLY A 41 19.67 0.69 -2.60
CA GLY A 41 19.64 -0.29 -3.69
C GLY A 41 18.32 -1.05 -3.82
N LEU A 42 17.46 -1.00 -2.80
CA LEU A 42 16.17 -1.68 -2.75
C LEU A 42 14.99 -0.74 -3.02
N LEU A 43 15.21 0.57 -3.00
CA LEU A 43 14.16 1.56 -3.20
C LEU A 43 13.72 1.62 -4.66
N VAL A 44 12.41 1.55 -4.89
CA VAL A 44 11.80 1.78 -6.18
C VAL A 44 11.69 3.29 -6.43
N PRO A 45 12.04 3.78 -7.63
CA PRO A 45 11.90 5.19 -7.97
C PRO A 45 10.44 5.61 -8.20
N GLY A 46 10.19 6.91 -8.24
CA GLY A 46 8.89 7.49 -8.63
C GLY A 46 7.96 7.86 -7.47
N GLY A 47 8.37 7.58 -6.22
CA GLY A 47 7.72 8.09 -5.02
C GLY A 47 7.87 9.60 -4.85
N LYS A 48 7.16 10.19 -3.89
CA LYS A 48 7.43 11.59 -3.48
C LYS A 48 8.64 11.68 -2.56
N LEU A 49 8.95 10.60 -1.83
CA LEU A 49 10.10 10.56 -0.93
C LEU A 49 11.38 10.28 -1.73
N ASN A 50 12.36 11.16 -1.57
CA ASN A 50 13.64 11.03 -2.26
C ASN A 50 14.63 10.17 -1.44
N PRO A 51 15.78 9.75 -2.01
CA PRO A 51 16.75 8.94 -1.28
C PRO A 51 17.28 9.57 0.02
N ARG A 52 17.30 10.90 0.15
CA ARG A 52 17.72 11.59 1.38
C ARG A 52 16.66 11.46 2.48
N ASP A 53 15.39 11.45 2.12
CA ASP A 53 14.29 11.22 3.07
C ASP A 53 14.37 9.81 3.64
N TRP A 54 14.59 8.81 2.77
CA TRP A 54 14.78 7.41 3.19
C TRP A 54 16.03 7.21 4.04
N LYS A 55 17.12 7.92 3.76
CA LYS A 55 18.30 7.92 4.62
C LYS A 55 17.95 8.40 6.04
N LYS A 56 17.23 9.53 6.16
CA LYS A 56 16.78 10.06 7.46
C LYS A 56 15.83 9.11 8.17
N VAL A 57 14.96 8.40 7.45
CA VAL A 57 14.08 7.36 8.00
C VAL A 57 14.91 6.18 8.55
N SER A 58 15.98 5.79 7.87
CA SER A 58 16.88 4.74 8.35
C SER A 58 17.65 5.14 9.61
N GLU A 59 17.95 6.43 9.79
CA GLU A 59 18.58 6.98 10.99
C GLU A 59 17.59 7.13 12.15
N ASN A 60 16.34 7.51 11.85
CA ASN A 60 15.26 7.64 12.82
C ASN A 60 13.94 7.10 12.23
N PRO A 61 13.53 5.87 12.63
CA PRO A 61 12.33 5.21 12.12
C PRO A 61 11.02 6.01 12.34
N ASP A 62 10.91 6.78 13.42
CA ASP A 62 9.69 7.53 13.75
C ASP A 62 9.39 8.65 12.74
N ARG A 63 10.41 9.10 12.00
CA ARG A 63 10.22 10.05 10.90
C ARG A 63 9.29 9.52 9.82
N LEU A 64 9.19 8.20 9.67
CA LEU A 64 8.30 7.58 8.70
C LEU A 64 6.83 7.93 9.01
N LEU A 65 6.44 7.95 10.29
CA LEU A 65 5.10 8.35 10.71
C LEU A 65 4.79 9.78 10.23
N HIS A 66 5.71 10.72 10.49
CA HIS A 66 5.55 12.10 10.07
C HIS A 66 5.40 12.25 8.55
N LEU A 67 6.23 11.54 7.76
CA LEU A 67 6.18 11.58 6.30
C LEU A 67 4.90 10.96 5.73
N PHE A 68 4.32 9.98 6.43
CA PHE A 68 3.13 9.25 5.99
C PHE A 68 1.82 9.91 6.45
N ARG A 69 1.84 11.03 7.19
CA ARG A 69 0.62 11.73 7.65
C ARG A 69 -0.33 12.07 6.50
N ARG A 70 0.22 12.33 5.31
CA ARG A 70 -0.55 12.66 4.10
C ARG A 70 -1.48 11.54 3.61
N PHE A 71 -1.28 10.30 4.06
CA PHE A 71 -2.07 9.14 3.64
C PHE A 71 -3.31 8.91 4.52
N GLY A 72 -3.53 9.75 5.52
CA GLY A 72 -4.69 9.69 6.40
C GLY A 72 -4.48 8.82 7.64
N GLU A 73 -5.47 8.87 8.53
CA GLU A 73 -5.41 8.30 9.88
C GLU A 73 -5.28 6.77 9.88
N SER A 74 -6.02 6.08 8.99
CA SER A 74 -5.96 4.61 8.89
C SER A 74 -4.54 4.10 8.62
N VAL A 75 -3.81 4.76 7.71
CA VAL A 75 -2.41 4.43 7.40
C VAL A 75 -1.50 4.79 8.57
N GLN A 76 -1.75 5.91 9.26
CA GLN A 76 -0.95 6.31 10.42
C GLN A 76 -1.03 5.30 11.57
N ILE A 77 -2.25 4.88 11.92
CA ILE A 77 -2.47 3.88 12.97
C ILE A 77 -1.79 2.57 12.58
N ALA A 78 -2.08 2.06 11.37
CA ALA A 78 -1.48 0.80 10.93
C ALA A 78 0.04 0.85 10.85
N LEU A 79 0.62 2.01 10.48
CA LEU A 79 2.07 2.21 10.41
C LEU A 79 2.71 2.23 11.80
N ALA A 80 2.08 2.90 12.77
CA ALA A 80 2.56 2.92 14.16
C ALA A 80 2.62 1.50 14.73
N HIS A 81 1.58 0.70 14.47
CA HIS A 81 1.54 -0.70 14.88
C HIS A 81 2.61 -1.52 14.14
N ALA A 82 2.81 -1.31 12.84
CA ALA A 82 3.82 -2.05 12.06
C ALA A 82 5.27 -1.67 12.41
N LEU A 83 5.50 -0.46 12.92
CA LEU A 83 6.81 -0.04 13.45
C LEU A 83 7.13 -0.70 14.80
N ALA A 84 6.10 -1.01 15.59
CA ALA A 84 6.23 -1.66 16.89
C ALA A 84 6.25 -3.20 16.79
N ASP A 85 5.40 -3.79 15.94
CA ASP A 85 5.29 -5.23 15.73
C ASP A 85 5.13 -5.56 14.24
N ARG A 86 6.07 -6.33 13.69
CA ARG A 86 6.02 -6.87 12.33
C ARG A 86 4.71 -7.59 11.99
N LYS A 87 4.07 -8.24 12.96
CA LYS A 87 2.80 -8.96 12.74
C LYS A 87 1.68 -8.02 12.29
N ALA A 88 1.82 -6.71 12.51
CA ALA A 88 0.90 -5.69 12.02
C ALA A 88 1.19 -5.21 10.58
N LEU A 89 2.28 -5.66 9.93
CA LEU A 89 2.59 -5.30 8.55
C LEU A 89 1.44 -5.58 7.56
N PRO A 90 0.72 -6.73 7.62
CA PRO A 90 -0.45 -6.97 6.76
C PRO A 90 -1.57 -5.94 6.94
N ALA A 91 -1.74 -5.38 8.14
CA ALA A 91 -2.73 -4.33 8.39
C ALA A 91 -2.33 -3.02 7.70
N LEU A 92 -1.04 -2.67 7.71
CA LEU A 92 -0.51 -1.53 6.98
C LEU A 92 -0.64 -1.72 5.46
N GLU A 93 -0.35 -2.92 4.95
CA GLU A 93 -0.55 -3.24 3.53
C GLU A 93 -2.02 -3.05 3.12
N ARG A 94 -2.96 -3.53 3.95
CA ARG A 94 -4.39 -3.31 3.72
C ARG A 94 -4.73 -1.81 3.72
N ALA A 95 -4.28 -1.04 4.70
CA ALA A 95 -4.56 0.40 4.77
C ALA A 95 -3.98 1.16 3.56
N ALA A 96 -2.80 0.77 3.09
CA ALA A 96 -2.21 1.33 1.87
C ALA A 96 -3.04 1.01 0.63
N ASP A 97 -3.50 -0.23 0.47
CA ASP A 97 -4.33 -0.65 -0.65
C ASP A 97 -5.71 0.01 -0.63
N ASP A 98 -6.28 0.24 0.55
CA ASP A 98 -7.51 1.02 0.76
C ASP A 98 -7.33 2.47 0.34
N TYR A 99 -6.22 3.11 0.74
CA TYR A 99 -5.87 4.46 0.31
C TYR A 99 -5.73 4.54 -1.22
N LEU A 100 -4.97 3.62 -1.82
CA LEU A 100 -4.67 3.62 -3.26
C LEU A 100 -5.94 3.46 -4.10
N LEU A 101 -6.86 2.58 -3.68
CA LEU A 101 -8.16 2.42 -4.32
C LEU A 101 -9.07 3.64 -4.07
N GLY A 102 -8.97 4.23 -2.87
CA GLY A 102 -9.68 5.45 -2.48
C GLY A 102 -9.43 6.65 -3.41
N LEU A 103 -8.26 6.73 -4.05
CA LEU A 103 -7.93 7.79 -5.01
C LEU A 103 -8.89 7.83 -6.22
N PHE A 104 -9.52 6.71 -6.56
CA PHE A 104 -10.42 6.60 -7.71
C PHE A 104 -11.90 6.67 -7.33
N ARG A 105 -12.26 6.52 -6.04
CA ARG A 105 -13.64 6.58 -5.56
C ARG A 105 -14.39 7.86 -5.99
N PRO A 106 -13.80 9.07 -5.98
CA PRO A 106 -14.48 10.29 -6.41
C PRO A 106 -14.95 10.27 -7.87
N TYR A 107 -14.30 9.48 -8.72
CA TYR A 107 -14.57 9.43 -10.16
C TYR A 107 -15.60 8.38 -10.55
N ARG A 108 -16.05 7.53 -9.62
CA ARG A 108 -16.86 6.33 -9.93
C ARG A 108 -18.17 6.62 -10.67
N ASN A 109 -18.72 7.81 -10.49
CA ASN A 109 -19.99 8.24 -11.08
C ASN A 109 -19.79 9.24 -12.24
N GLU A 110 -18.54 9.46 -12.68
CA GLU A 110 -18.19 10.40 -13.75
C GLU A 110 -17.98 9.63 -15.07
N PRO A 111 -19.00 9.51 -15.94
CA PRO A 111 -19.00 8.52 -17.03
C PRO A 111 -17.87 8.67 -18.05
N PHE A 112 -17.36 9.89 -18.21
CA PHE A 112 -16.29 10.23 -19.16
C PHE A 112 -14.93 10.47 -18.48
N ALA A 113 -14.81 10.26 -17.17
CA ALA A 113 -13.53 10.37 -16.48
C ALA A 113 -12.64 9.16 -16.79
N ILE A 114 -11.43 9.42 -17.28
CA ILE A 114 -10.45 8.37 -17.60
C ILE A 114 -10.06 7.56 -16.35
N GLU A 115 -10.21 8.15 -15.15
CA GLU A 115 -9.99 7.56 -13.84
C GLU A 115 -10.93 6.40 -13.50
N VAL A 116 -12.09 6.29 -14.16
CA VAL A 116 -13.03 5.18 -13.95
C VAL A 116 -12.41 3.85 -14.34
N LEU A 117 -11.69 3.80 -15.47
CA LEU A 117 -11.07 2.58 -15.98
C LEU A 117 -10.03 1.98 -15.01
N PRO A 118 -9.00 2.71 -14.53
CA PRO A 118 -8.06 2.16 -13.57
C PRO A 118 -8.72 1.88 -12.22
N GLY A 119 -9.69 2.69 -11.77
CA GLY A 119 -10.45 2.40 -10.56
C GLY A 119 -11.19 1.06 -10.63
N HIS A 120 -11.86 0.81 -11.76
CA HIS A 120 -12.57 -0.44 -12.02
C HIS A 120 -11.61 -1.63 -12.14
N LEU A 121 -10.50 -1.48 -12.84
CA LEU A 121 -9.48 -2.54 -12.94
C LEU A 121 -8.94 -2.94 -11.56
N LEU A 122 -8.57 -1.95 -10.72
CA LEU A 122 -8.05 -2.21 -9.37
C LEU A 122 -9.10 -2.88 -8.47
N ALA A 123 -10.37 -2.53 -8.65
CA ALA A 123 -11.48 -3.19 -7.96
C ALA A 123 -11.58 -4.67 -8.34
N LEU A 124 -11.57 -4.96 -9.65
CA LEU A 124 -11.61 -6.33 -10.16
C LEU A 124 -10.40 -7.16 -9.70
N GLU A 125 -9.20 -6.59 -9.73
CA GLU A 125 -7.99 -7.26 -9.24
C GLU A 125 -8.10 -7.64 -7.76
N ARG A 126 -8.70 -6.74 -6.96
CA ARG A 126 -8.94 -6.94 -5.53
C ARG A 126 -10.00 -8.02 -5.26
N GLU A 127 -11.09 -8.03 -6.03
CA GLU A 127 -12.11 -9.08 -5.96
C GLU A 127 -11.54 -10.44 -6.36
N ALA A 128 -10.76 -10.49 -7.44
CA ALA A 128 -10.08 -11.71 -7.88
C ALA A 128 -9.06 -12.20 -6.83
N ALA A 129 -8.38 -11.30 -6.12
CA ALA A 129 -7.50 -11.65 -5.00
C ALA A 129 -8.29 -12.22 -3.81
N ALA A 130 -9.44 -11.64 -3.48
CA ALA A 130 -10.32 -12.13 -2.42
C ALA A 130 -10.86 -13.54 -2.74
N VAL A 131 -11.32 -13.78 -3.97
CA VAL A 131 -11.76 -15.11 -4.42
C VAL A 131 -10.61 -16.12 -4.32
N ARG A 132 -9.41 -15.77 -4.78
CA ARG A 132 -8.23 -16.64 -4.66
C ARG A 132 -7.90 -16.97 -3.20
N LEU A 133 -7.97 -15.99 -2.31
CA LEU A 133 -7.73 -16.19 -0.87
C LEU A 133 -8.77 -17.15 -0.25
N ILE A 134 -10.06 -16.98 -0.58
CA ILE A 134 -11.14 -17.84 -0.10
C ILE A 134 -10.94 -19.28 -0.61
N LEU A 135 -10.64 -19.46 -1.90
CA LEU A 135 -10.42 -20.78 -2.49
C LEU A 135 -9.20 -21.48 -1.87
N ALA A 136 -8.09 -20.77 -1.69
CA ALA A 136 -6.89 -21.30 -1.06
C ALA A 136 -7.14 -21.67 0.41
N GLY A 137 -7.85 -20.83 1.16
CA GLY A 137 -8.22 -21.09 2.55
C GLY A 137 -9.16 -22.29 2.68
N LYS A 138 -10.17 -22.41 1.81
CA LYS A 138 -11.06 -23.58 1.77
C LYS A 138 -10.31 -24.87 1.42
N ARG A 139 -9.42 -24.84 0.43
CA ARG A 139 -8.58 -26.00 0.05
C ARG A 139 -7.67 -26.44 1.19
N SER A 140 -7.18 -25.49 1.98
CA SER A 140 -6.28 -25.73 3.13
C SER A 140 -7.03 -26.01 4.45
N ARG A 141 -8.38 -26.03 4.42
CA ARG A 141 -9.25 -26.20 5.61
C ARG A 141 -8.97 -25.21 6.74
N PHE A 142 -8.60 -23.97 6.40
CA PHE A 142 -8.43 -22.91 7.39
C PHE A 142 -9.76 -22.52 8.03
N ASP A 143 -9.68 -22.04 9.27
CA ASP A 143 -10.85 -21.50 9.96
C ASP A 143 -11.43 -20.31 9.18
N PRO A 144 -12.76 -20.27 8.95
CA PRO A 144 -13.41 -19.17 8.24
C PRO A 144 -13.16 -17.79 8.85
N SER A 145 -12.97 -17.68 10.17
CA SER A 145 -12.64 -16.42 10.85
C SER A 145 -11.30 -15.87 10.38
N LEU A 146 -10.29 -16.73 10.27
CA LEU A 146 -8.94 -16.36 9.82
C LEU A 146 -8.91 -15.94 8.33
N ILE A 147 -9.81 -16.50 7.51
CA ILE A 147 -9.99 -16.05 6.12
C ILE A 147 -10.62 -14.65 6.11
N ARG A 148 -11.66 -14.40 6.94
CA ARG A 148 -12.35 -13.10 7.01
C ARG A 148 -11.45 -11.96 7.46
N GLU A 149 -10.58 -12.19 8.44
CA GLU A 149 -9.63 -11.17 8.91
C GLU A 149 -8.66 -10.68 7.81
N ARG A 150 -8.35 -11.56 6.85
CA ARG A 150 -7.44 -11.27 5.74
C ARG A 150 -8.14 -10.71 4.50
N LEU A 151 -9.47 -10.70 4.48
CA LEU A 151 -10.24 -10.05 3.41
C LEU A 151 -10.10 -8.53 3.51
N ARG A 152 -10.02 -7.90 2.35
CA ARG A 152 -9.96 -6.44 2.21
C ARG A 152 -11.36 -5.93 1.89
N GLU A 153 -11.72 -4.69 2.25
CA GLU A 153 -13.01 -4.05 1.90
C GLU A 153 -13.37 -4.22 0.41
N ALA A 154 -14.63 -4.42 0.05
CA ALA A 154 -15.01 -4.43 -1.36
C ALA A 154 -15.01 -3.00 -1.95
N TYR A 155 -14.69 -2.85 -3.23
CA TYR A 155 -14.82 -1.56 -3.93
C TYR A 155 -16.29 -1.18 -4.16
N VAL A 156 -17.14 -2.17 -4.40
CA VAL A 156 -18.56 -1.98 -4.67
C VAL A 156 -19.31 -1.79 -3.35
N ARG A 157 -19.57 -0.53 -2.99
CA ARG A 157 -20.72 -0.08 -2.20
C ARG A 157 -21.17 1.30 -2.64
#